data_AF-A0A0T6DN36-F1
#
_entry.id   AF-A0A0T6DN36-F1
#
_cell.length_a   1.000
_cell.length_b   1.000
_cell.length_c   1.000
_cell.angle_alpha   90.00
_cell.angle_beta   90.00
_cell.angle_gamma   90.00
#
_symmetry.space_group_name_H-M   'P 1'
#
loop_
_entity.id
_entity.type
_entity.pdbx_description
1 polymer ?
#
loop_
_entity_poly.entity_id
_entity_poly.type
_entity_poly.pdbx_seq_one_letter_code
_entity_poly.pdbx_strand_id
1 'polypeptide(L)'
;MALTTQDIHAAADRLQEQGIKPTLAEVRKALGGGSFTTISDAMQSWKREQQEEQELQQVDLPSGITERLHTLGADMWQTAIDMANDRLSKEREALEVVKVKAQAETDEAQEAVKTLEGEQADLLQQLDEVATTAETATKAAQQATADHDATKQTLSDTKHQLELERTKAETAQSQLVETRSALDKQSVELTSSLGEVATLKATADSDKAEIARLKAELKATKSELKTVTAERNEIQTATAEIKGELKAVTFERDKLSGLYEQLTQIQAKLEAEHSILNKQYGELSSRHLSEQEQVTVLQNKLKKAQDNLILIQNKDNALDVD
;
A
#
# COMPACT_ATOMS: atom_id res chain seq x y z
N MET A 1 -54.37 93.12 132.71
CA MET A 1 -54.77 94.28 131.90
C MET A 1 -56.24 94.14 131.57
N ALA A 2 -56.99 95.24 131.43
CA ALA A 2 -58.35 95.19 130.91
C ALA A 2 -58.28 95.08 129.37
N LEU A 3 -59.17 94.29 128.76
CA LEU A 3 -59.31 94.22 127.31
C LEU A 3 -59.85 95.55 126.78
N THR A 4 -59.24 96.09 125.71
CA THR A 4 -59.69 97.32 125.07
C THR A 4 -60.67 97.03 123.93
N THR A 5 -61.44 98.04 123.52
CA THR A 5 -62.34 97.96 122.36
C THR A 5 -61.57 97.56 121.10
N GLN A 6 -60.37 98.09 120.89
CA GLN A 6 -59.53 97.82 119.72
C GLN A 6 -59.02 96.37 119.67
N ASP A 7 -58.68 95.78 120.82
CA ASP A 7 -58.33 94.35 120.90
C ASP A 7 -59.50 93.46 120.45
N ILE A 8 -60.72 93.85 120.84
CA ILE A 8 -61.96 93.13 120.53
C ILE A 8 -62.32 93.25 119.05
N HIS A 9 -62.14 94.43 118.45
CA HIS A 9 -62.30 94.66 117.02
C HIS A 9 -61.34 93.80 116.21
N ALA A 10 -60.04 93.92 116.48
CA ALA A 10 -59.00 93.16 115.78
C ALA A 10 -59.14 91.63 115.95
N ALA A 11 -59.84 91.15 116.98
CA ALA A 11 -60.21 89.74 117.11
C ALA A 11 -61.45 89.35 116.28
N ALA A 12 -62.41 90.26 116.12
CA ALA A 12 -63.58 90.08 115.27
C ALA A 12 -63.24 90.09 113.77
N ASP A 13 -62.35 91.00 113.34
CA ASP A 13 -61.85 91.06 111.96
C ASP A 13 -61.14 89.76 111.56
N ARG A 14 -60.22 89.28 112.41
CA ARG A 14 -59.51 88.00 112.21
C ARG A 14 -60.43 86.78 112.11
N LEU A 15 -61.57 86.79 112.81
CA LEU A 15 -62.58 85.74 112.67
C LEU A 15 -63.30 85.86 111.32
N GLN A 16 -63.64 87.08 110.89
CA GLN A 16 -64.29 87.33 109.61
C GLN A 16 -63.40 86.97 108.40
N GLU A 17 -62.10 87.28 108.45
CA GLU A 17 -61.10 86.83 107.44
C GLU A 17 -61.03 85.30 107.32
N GLN A 18 -61.25 84.58 108.42
CA GLN A 18 -61.30 83.12 108.46
C GLN A 18 -62.64 82.53 108.01
N GLY A 19 -63.60 83.37 107.59
CA GLY A 19 -64.98 82.97 107.27
C GLY A 19 -65.82 82.57 108.48
N ILE A 20 -65.34 82.82 109.71
CA ILE A 20 -66.04 82.50 110.95
C ILE A 20 -66.83 83.73 111.39
N LYS A 21 -68.15 83.59 111.55
CA LYS A 21 -69.00 84.70 112.00
C LYS A 21 -68.57 85.17 113.41
N PRO A 22 -68.11 86.42 113.59
CA PRO A 22 -67.64 86.90 114.89
C PRO A 22 -68.83 87.10 115.85
N THR A 23 -69.10 86.08 116.65
CA THR A 23 -70.08 86.10 117.73
C THR A 23 -69.41 86.44 119.05
N LEU A 24 -70.19 86.89 120.05
CA LEU A 24 -69.67 87.19 121.40
C LEU A 24 -68.93 86.00 122.03
N ALA A 25 -69.31 84.76 121.69
CA ALA A 25 -68.65 83.56 122.17
C ALA A 25 -67.30 83.32 121.48
N GLU A 26 -67.25 83.41 120.14
CA GLU A 26 -66.01 83.19 119.38
C GLU A 26 -64.99 84.31 119.59
N VAL A 27 -65.42 85.58 119.68
CA VAL A 27 -64.55 86.71 119.99
C VAL A 27 -63.96 86.58 121.40
N ARG A 28 -64.78 86.21 122.41
CA ARG A 28 -64.29 85.93 123.78
C ARG A 28 -63.30 84.76 123.83
N LYS A 29 -63.52 83.73 123.02
CA LYS A 29 -62.65 82.55 122.88
C LYS A 29 -61.32 82.89 122.21
N ALA A 30 -61.34 83.68 121.14
CA ALA A 30 -60.14 84.18 120.45
C ALA A 30 -59.27 85.09 121.35
N LEU A 31 -59.89 85.83 122.27
CA LEU A 31 -59.23 86.70 123.25
C LEU A 31 -58.83 85.98 124.55
N GLY A 32 -59.22 84.71 124.72
CA GLY A 32 -58.95 83.92 125.93
C GLY A 32 -59.71 84.34 127.20
N GLY A 33 -60.60 85.33 127.14
CA GLY A 33 -61.31 85.84 128.32
C GLY A 33 -62.03 87.17 128.09
N GLY A 34 -62.60 87.73 129.17
CA GLY A 34 -63.30 89.02 129.17
C GLY A 34 -64.75 88.95 129.66
N SER A 35 -65.31 90.11 130.05
CA SER A 35 -66.73 90.24 130.39
C SER A 35 -67.58 90.29 129.12
N PHE A 36 -68.71 89.57 129.10
CA PHE A 36 -69.64 89.62 127.97
C PHE A 36 -70.25 91.02 127.76
N THR A 37 -70.36 91.85 128.80
CA THR A 37 -70.83 93.24 128.66
C THR A 37 -69.85 94.08 127.85
N THR A 38 -68.58 94.13 128.28
CA THR A 38 -67.51 94.86 127.59
C THR A 38 -67.30 94.37 126.15
N ILE A 39 -67.40 93.06 125.92
CA ILE A 39 -67.32 92.47 124.56
C ILE A 39 -68.56 92.83 123.74
N SER A 40 -69.76 92.90 124.34
CA SER A 40 -70.99 93.30 123.65
C SER A 40 -70.95 94.74 123.18
N ASP A 41 -70.54 95.67 124.03
CA ASP A 41 -70.47 97.10 123.71
C ASP A 41 -69.43 97.35 122.60
N ALA A 42 -68.25 96.73 122.70
CA ALA A 42 -67.21 96.80 121.67
C ALA A 42 -67.63 96.11 120.36
N MET A 43 -68.36 94.99 120.41
CA MET A 43 -68.91 94.33 119.22
C MET A 43 -70.06 95.09 118.56
N GLN A 44 -70.76 95.95 119.30
CA GLN A 44 -71.73 96.87 118.70
C GLN A 44 -71.04 98.01 117.95
N SER A 45 -69.94 98.58 118.48
CA SER A 45 -69.18 99.58 117.72
C SER A 45 -68.46 98.96 116.52
N TRP A 46 -67.87 97.76 116.67
CA TRP A 46 -67.26 97.01 115.57
C TRP A 46 -68.24 96.75 114.41
N LYS A 47 -69.46 96.30 114.71
CA LYS A 47 -70.49 96.08 113.68
C LYS A 47 -70.89 97.36 112.95
N ARG A 48 -70.89 98.50 113.64
CA ARG A 48 -71.17 99.80 113.03
C ARG A 48 -70.02 100.22 112.13
N GLU A 49 -68.77 100.08 112.58
CA GLU A 49 -67.58 100.41 111.81
C GLU A 49 -67.43 99.51 110.57
N GLN A 50 -67.69 98.20 110.68
CA GLN A 50 -67.74 97.28 109.53
C GLN A 50 -68.90 97.57 108.58
N GLN A 51 -70.04 98.06 109.08
CA GLN A 51 -71.15 98.47 108.21
C GLN A 51 -70.80 99.75 107.45
N GLU A 52 -70.23 100.75 108.13
CA GLU A 52 -69.71 101.98 107.51
C GLU A 52 -68.59 101.67 106.50
N GLU A 53 -67.69 100.71 106.79
CA GLU A 53 -66.63 100.30 105.86
C GLU A 53 -67.17 99.53 104.65
N GLN A 54 -68.19 98.66 104.82
CA GLN A 54 -68.85 98.00 103.68
C GLN A 54 -69.64 99.00 102.81
N GLU A 55 -70.29 100.00 103.42
CA GLU A 55 -70.96 101.10 102.71
C GLU A 55 -69.93 101.99 101.97
N LEU A 56 -68.69 102.12 102.46
CA LEU A 56 -67.59 102.80 101.77
C LEU A 56 -66.88 101.93 100.71
N GLN A 57 -66.83 100.61 100.88
CA GLN A 57 -66.26 99.66 99.91
C GLN A 57 -67.18 99.40 98.71
N GLN A 58 -68.47 99.71 98.80
CA GLN A 58 -69.34 99.89 97.63
C GLN A 58 -68.97 101.16 96.85
N VAL A 59 -67.77 101.15 96.27
CA VAL A 59 -67.45 102.00 95.13
C VAL A 59 -68.19 101.41 93.94
N ASP A 60 -69.48 101.75 93.83
CA ASP A 60 -70.27 101.51 92.62
C ASP A 60 -69.55 102.22 91.47
N LEU A 61 -68.86 101.45 90.62
CA LEU A 61 -68.35 101.96 89.35
C LEU A 61 -69.57 102.49 88.58
N PRO A 62 -69.62 103.80 88.26
CA PRO A 62 -70.77 104.38 87.57
C PRO A 62 -71.08 103.56 86.31
N SER A 63 -72.36 103.30 86.03
CA SER A 63 -72.81 102.37 84.98
C SER A 63 -72.08 102.60 83.64
N GLY A 64 -71.87 103.85 83.25
CA GLY A 64 -71.14 104.24 82.04
C GLY A 64 -69.64 103.90 82.00
N ILE A 65 -69.02 103.46 83.10
CA ILE A 65 -67.67 102.85 83.14
C ILE A 65 -67.80 101.33 83.01
N THR A 66 -68.73 100.71 83.73
CA THR A 66 -68.96 99.26 83.70
C THR A 66 -69.41 98.78 82.32
N GLU A 67 -70.32 99.50 81.66
CA GLU A 67 -70.73 99.23 80.27
C GLU A 67 -69.53 99.31 79.32
N ARG A 68 -68.66 100.33 79.47
CA ARG A 68 -67.45 100.48 78.64
C ARG A 68 -66.44 99.36 78.86
N LEU A 69 -66.26 98.90 80.10
CA LEU A 69 -65.40 97.75 80.41
C LEU A 69 -65.97 96.45 79.83
N HIS A 70 -67.28 96.24 79.89
CA HIS A 70 -67.92 95.07 79.28
C HIS A 70 -67.83 95.10 77.75
N THR A 71 -68.07 96.25 77.11
CA THR A 71 -67.87 96.42 75.66
C THR A 71 -66.41 96.17 75.28
N LEU A 72 -65.44 96.79 75.96
CA LEU A 72 -64.02 96.59 75.70
C LEU A 72 -63.59 95.12 75.89
N GLY A 73 -64.12 94.45 76.91
CA GLY A 73 -63.89 93.02 77.15
C GLY A 73 -64.47 92.13 76.05
N ALA A 74 -65.68 92.44 75.58
CA ALA A 74 -66.31 91.75 74.46
C ALA A 74 -65.55 91.98 73.13
N ASP A 75 -65.15 93.22 72.85
CA ASP A 75 -64.37 93.57 71.65
C ASP A 75 -63.00 92.90 71.65
N MET A 76 -62.32 92.87 72.80
CA MET A 76 -61.02 92.20 72.96
C MET A 76 -61.16 90.67 72.83
N TRP A 77 -62.22 90.09 73.39
CA TRP A 77 -62.51 88.65 73.26
C TRP A 77 -62.89 88.26 71.83
N GLN A 78 -63.72 89.07 71.15
CA GLN A 78 -64.07 88.88 69.75
C GLN A 78 -62.83 88.98 68.86
N THR A 79 -61.98 90.00 69.07
CA THR A 79 -60.68 90.13 68.39
C THR A 79 -59.80 88.89 68.61
N ALA A 80 -59.73 88.36 69.83
CA ALA A 80 -58.96 87.15 70.14
C ALA A 80 -59.52 85.90 69.46
N ILE A 81 -60.85 85.74 69.40
CA ILE A 81 -61.53 84.66 68.66
C ILE A 81 -61.25 84.78 67.15
N ASP A 82 -61.36 85.98 66.59
CA ASP A 82 -61.15 86.20 65.15
C ASP A 82 -59.70 85.94 64.75
N MET A 83 -58.73 86.38 65.58
CA MET A 83 -57.32 86.04 65.42
C MET A 83 -57.04 84.52 65.54
N ALA A 84 -57.72 83.83 66.46
CA ALA A 84 -57.56 82.39 66.62
C ALA A 84 -58.18 81.60 65.44
N ASN A 85 -59.33 82.04 64.93
CA ASN A 85 -60.00 81.45 63.77
C ASN A 85 -59.22 81.69 62.48
N ASP A 86 -58.73 82.91 62.25
CA ASP A 86 -57.86 83.25 61.11
C ASP A 86 -56.57 82.41 61.12
N ARG A 87 -55.92 82.30 62.28
CA ARG A 87 -54.76 81.42 62.46
C ARG A 87 -55.09 79.95 62.19
N LEU A 88 -56.22 79.45 62.71
CA LEU A 88 -56.66 78.07 62.49
C LEU A 88 -56.99 77.79 61.01
N SER A 89 -57.57 78.75 60.28
CA SER A 89 -57.80 78.62 58.84
C SER A 89 -56.47 78.52 58.10
N LYS A 90 -55.53 79.43 58.36
CA LYS A 90 -54.20 79.45 57.76
C LYS A 90 -53.39 78.19 58.06
N GLU A 91 -53.45 77.68 59.29
CA GLU A 91 -52.79 76.41 59.66
C GLU A 91 -53.43 75.21 58.96
N ARG A 92 -54.75 75.18 58.76
CA ARG A 92 -55.44 74.13 57.98
C ARG A 92 -55.13 74.21 56.49
N GLU A 93 -55.13 75.40 55.90
CA GLU A 93 -54.77 75.63 54.50
C GLU A 93 -53.31 75.21 54.25
N ALA A 94 -52.39 75.59 55.13
CA ALA A 94 -50.98 75.16 55.06
C ALA A 94 -50.83 73.64 55.22
N LEU A 95 -51.57 73.02 56.15
CA LEU A 95 -51.57 71.56 56.33
C LEU A 95 -52.07 70.83 55.08
N GLU A 96 -53.17 71.30 54.47
CA GLU A 96 -53.72 70.66 53.27
C GLU A 96 -52.78 70.83 52.06
N VAL A 97 -52.11 71.98 51.91
CA VAL A 97 -51.06 72.17 50.90
C VAL A 97 -49.90 71.20 51.12
N VAL A 98 -49.42 71.03 52.35
CA VAL A 98 -48.36 70.06 52.69
C VAL A 98 -48.82 68.62 52.43
N LYS A 99 -50.06 68.27 52.78
CA LYS A 99 -50.64 66.95 52.56
C LYS A 99 -50.81 66.62 51.08
N VAL A 100 -51.33 67.56 50.27
CA VAL A 100 -51.45 67.39 48.81
C VAL A 100 -50.06 67.24 48.17
N LYS A 101 -49.08 68.04 48.59
CA LYS A 101 -47.70 67.92 48.09
C LYS A 101 -47.06 66.57 48.47
N ALA A 102 -47.21 66.15 49.72
CA ALA A 102 -46.70 64.86 50.19
C ALA A 102 -47.38 63.68 49.45
N GLN A 103 -48.69 63.76 49.20
CA GLN A 103 -49.40 62.74 48.41
C GLN A 103 -48.87 62.69 46.97
N ALA A 104 -48.70 63.84 46.32
CA ALA A 104 -48.12 63.89 44.97
C ALA A 104 -46.69 63.32 44.92
N GLU A 105 -45.84 63.64 45.91
CA GLU A 105 -44.50 63.06 46.04
C GLU A 105 -44.55 61.54 46.26
N THR A 106 -45.53 61.00 47.01
CA THR A 106 -45.72 59.55 47.14
C THR A 106 -46.26 58.88 45.88
N ASP A 107 -47.15 59.53 45.14
CA ASP A 107 -47.72 59.01 43.90
C ASP A 107 -46.65 58.95 42.79
N GLU A 108 -45.84 60.01 42.66
CA GLU A 108 -44.67 60.05 41.77
C GLU A 108 -43.65 58.95 42.14
N ALA A 109 -43.37 58.75 43.42
CA ALA A 109 -42.48 57.68 43.89
C ALA A 109 -43.03 56.28 43.59
N GLN A 110 -44.35 56.07 43.69
CA GLN A 110 -44.98 54.78 43.37
C GLN A 110 -44.91 54.45 41.87
N GLU A 111 -45.19 55.41 40.98
CA GLU A 111 -45.05 55.19 39.54
C GLU A 111 -43.57 55.01 39.12
N ALA A 112 -42.62 55.67 39.80
CA ALA A 112 -41.19 55.42 39.59
C ALA A 112 -40.78 54.00 40.01
N VAL A 113 -41.22 53.51 41.19
CA VAL A 113 -40.96 52.13 41.64
C VAL A 113 -41.56 51.12 40.66
N LYS A 114 -42.82 51.29 40.27
CA LYS A 114 -43.51 50.42 39.31
C LYS A 114 -42.83 50.39 37.93
N THR A 115 -42.24 51.51 37.50
CA THR A 115 -41.42 51.56 36.27
C THR A 115 -40.15 50.74 36.43
N LEU A 116 -39.42 50.91 37.53
CA LEU A 116 -38.19 50.16 37.84
C LEU A 116 -38.45 48.65 38.03
N GLU A 117 -39.58 48.26 38.62
CA GLU A 117 -40.00 46.86 38.73
C GLU A 117 -40.27 46.23 37.36
N GLY A 118 -40.86 47.00 36.43
CA GLY A 118 -41.02 46.60 35.03
C GLY A 118 -39.69 46.43 34.31
N GLU A 119 -38.80 47.42 34.38
CA GLU A 119 -37.45 47.35 33.81
C GLU A 119 -36.63 46.19 34.40
N GLN A 120 -36.78 45.91 35.71
CA GLN A 120 -36.14 44.76 36.35
C GLN A 120 -36.67 43.43 35.81
N ALA A 121 -37.98 43.30 35.60
CA ALA A 121 -38.58 42.11 35.03
C ALA A 121 -38.10 41.87 33.58
N ASP A 122 -38.08 42.91 32.75
CA ASP A 122 -37.59 42.85 31.37
C ASP A 122 -36.09 42.48 31.32
N LEU A 123 -35.27 43.06 32.21
CA LEU A 123 -33.84 42.73 32.32
C LEU A 123 -33.59 41.30 32.79
N LEU A 124 -34.42 40.77 33.72
CA LEU A 124 -34.34 39.37 34.14
C LEU A 124 -34.71 38.42 33.01
N GLN A 125 -35.76 38.72 32.22
CA GLN A 125 -36.10 37.93 31.03
C GLN A 125 -34.96 37.94 30.01
N GLN A 126 -34.39 39.12 29.71
CA GLN A 126 -33.24 39.22 28.79
C GLN A 126 -32.02 38.45 29.31
N LEU A 127 -31.78 38.43 30.63
CA LEU A 127 -30.69 37.66 31.24
C LEU A 127 -30.89 36.15 31.03
N ASP A 128 -32.10 35.63 31.22
CA ASP A 128 -32.43 34.21 31.00
C ASP A 128 -32.36 33.83 29.50
N GLU A 129 -32.80 34.70 28.60
CA GLU A 129 -32.64 34.52 27.15
C GLU A 129 -31.15 34.50 26.73
N VAL A 130 -30.33 35.39 27.28
CA VAL A 130 -28.87 35.39 27.06
C VAL A 130 -28.20 34.16 27.66
N ALA A 131 -28.61 33.72 28.86
CA ALA A 131 -28.07 32.53 29.51
C ALA A 131 -28.37 31.25 28.71
N THR A 132 -29.63 31.07 28.28
CA THR A 132 -30.06 29.90 27.49
C THR A 132 -29.44 29.87 26.10
N THR A 133 -29.30 31.03 25.44
CA THR A 133 -28.58 31.11 24.15
C THR A 133 -27.09 30.85 24.31
N ALA A 134 -26.44 31.35 25.37
CA ALA A 134 -25.03 31.08 25.67
C ALA A 134 -24.78 29.59 25.99
N GLU A 135 -25.66 28.93 26.75
CA GLU A 135 -25.57 27.48 27.01
C GLU A 135 -25.73 26.68 25.72
N THR A 136 -26.69 27.06 24.87
CA THR A 136 -26.92 26.42 23.56
C THR A 136 -25.73 26.58 22.62
N ALA A 137 -25.16 27.80 22.55
CA ALA A 137 -23.95 28.07 21.77
C ALA A 137 -22.74 27.29 22.29
N THR A 138 -22.60 27.14 23.61
CA THR A 138 -21.54 26.35 24.24
C THR A 138 -21.64 24.87 23.87
N LYS A 139 -22.85 24.29 23.95
CA LYS A 139 -23.10 22.89 23.53
C LYS A 139 -22.82 22.70 22.03
N ALA A 140 -23.24 23.63 21.18
CA ALA A 140 -22.96 23.59 19.74
C ALA A 140 -21.45 23.68 19.44
N ALA A 141 -20.70 24.52 20.13
CA ALA A 141 -19.24 24.64 19.98
C ALA A 141 -18.48 23.38 20.45
N GLN A 142 -18.94 22.76 21.55
CA GLN A 142 -18.41 21.47 22.02
C GLN A 142 -18.67 20.35 21.00
N GLN A 143 -19.89 20.26 20.45
CA GLN A 143 -20.23 19.29 19.41
C GLN A 143 -19.39 19.49 18.14
N ALA A 144 -19.28 20.74 17.65
CA ALA A 144 -18.48 21.06 16.47
C ALA A 144 -16.99 20.72 16.65
N THR A 145 -16.45 20.84 17.87
CA THR A 145 -15.08 20.44 18.20
C THR A 145 -14.93 18.91 18.20
N ALA A 146 -15.88 18.18 18.78
CA ALA A 146 -15.88 16.72 18.76
C ALA A 146 -15.99 16.17 17.32
N ASP A 147 -16.86 16.74 16.48
CA ASP A 147 -17.03 16.37 15.08
C ASP A 147 -15.79 16.71 14.24
N HIS A 148 -15.14 17.84 14.51
CA HIS A 148 -13.86 18.20 13.90
C HIS A 148 -12.75 17.19 14.24
N ASP A 149 -12.61 16.81 15.52
CA ASP A 149 -11.57 15.88 15.93
C ASP A 149 -11.83 14.45 15.43
N ALA A 150 -13.09 14.01 15.37
CA ALA A 150 -13.49 12.76 14.70
C ALA A 150 -13.18 12.78 13.19
N THR A 151 -13.45 13.90 12.51
CA THR A 151 -13.13 14.10 11.08
C THR A 151 -11.60 14.10 10.85
N LYS A 152 -10.84 14.71 11.77
CA LYS A 152 -9.38 14.75 11.72
C LYS A 152 -8.76 13.36 11.93
N GLN A 153 -9.32 12.56 12.84
CA GLN A 153 -8.90 11.18 13.06
C GLN A 153 -9.17 10.31 11.82
N THR A 154 -10.40 10.35 11.28
CA THR A 154 -10.75 9.59 10.07
C THR A 154 -9.95 10.02 8.83
N LEU A 155 -9.59 11.30 8.70
CA LEU A 155 -8.67 11.78 7.68
C LEU A 155 -7.24 11.23 7.85
N SER A 156 -6.76 11.08 9.08
CA SER A 156 -5.46 10.45 9.37
C SER A 156 -5.48 8.97 9.01
N ASP A 157 -6.52 8.24 9.41
CA ASP A 157 -6.65 6.80 9.19
C ASP A 157 -6.80 6.47 7.70
N THR A 158 -7.63 7.21 6.97
CA THR A 158 -7.78 7.06 5.51
C THR A 158 -6.50 7.41 4.75
N LYS A 159 -5.73 8.42 5.19
CA LYS A 159 -4.41 8.73 4.62
C LYS A 159 -3.41 7.59 4.85
N HIS A 160 -3.42 6.97 6.02
CA HIS A 160 -2.56 5.81 6.31
C HIS A 160 -2.94 4.58 5.46
N GLN A 161 -4.24 4.31 5.30
CA GLN A 161 -4.73 3.26 4.40
C GLN A 161 -4.33 3.51 2.94
N LEU A 162 -4.41 4.75 2.45
CA LEU A 162 -4.01 5.10 1.10
C LEU A 162 -2.51 4.85 0.85
N GLU A 163 -1.65 5.17 1.82
CA GLU A 163 -0.21 4.89 1.74
C GLU A 163 0.10 3.38 1.77
N LEU A 164 -0.67 2.61 2.56
CA LEU A 164 -0.56 1.15 2.57
C LEU A 164 -0.98 0.52 1.24
N GLU A 165 -2.08 0.96 0.63
CA GLU A 165 -2.48 0.47 -0.69
C GLU A 165 -1.52 0.91 -1.80
N ARG A 166 -0.93 2.11 -1.69
CA ARG A 166 0.12 2.57 -2.61
C ARG A 166 1.36 1.68 -2.55
N THR A 167 1.88 1.39 -1.36
CA THR A 167 3.06 0.53 -1.19
C THR A 167 2.80 -0.91 -1.65
N LYS A 168 1.58 -1.44 -1.45
CA LYS A 168 1.14 -2.70 -2.07
C LYS A 168 1.13 -2.65 -3.60
N ALA A 169 0.61 -1.58 -4.19
CA ALA A 169 0.58 -1.40 -5.64
C ALA A 169 2.00 -1.29 -6.25
N GLU A 170 2.89 -0.53 -5.63
CA GLU A 170 4.31 -0.42 -6.03
C GLU A 170 5.05 -1.78 -5.90
N THR A 171 4.73 -2.56 -4.87
CA THR A 171 5.26 -3.92 -4.69
C THR A 171 4.75 -4.88 -5.78
N ALA A 172 3.44 -4.89 -6.03
CA ALA A 172 2.82 -5.73 -7.06
C ALA A 172 3.32 -5.37 -8.46
N GLN A 173 3.55 -4.08 -8.74
CA GLN A 173 4.11 -3.64 -10.02
C GLN A 173 5.58 -4.06 -10.18
N SER A 174 6.38 -4.03 -9.11
CA SER A 174 7.74 -4.57 -9.12
C SER A 174 7.75 -6.08 -9.42
N GLN A 175 6.88 -6.86 -8.76
CA GLN A 175 6.72 -8.29 -9.02
C GLN A 175 6.25 -8.58 -10.47
N LEU A 176 5.42 -7.72 -11.05
CA LEU A 176 4.99 -7.85 -12.45
C LEU A 176 6.17 -7.61 -13.41
N VAL A 177 7.05 -6.63 -13.13
CA VAL A 177 8.27 -6.41 -13.91
C VAL A 177 9.25 -7.59 -13.80
N GLU A 178 9.45 -8.14 -12.60
CA GLU A 178 10.32 -9.31 -12.38
C GLU A 178 9.80 -10.56 -13.11
N THR A 179 8.51 -10.88 -12.96
CA THR A 179 7.88 -12.03 -13.62
C THR A 179 7.89 -11.89 -15.15
N ARG A 180 7.72 -10.67 -15.68
CA ARG A 180 7.87 -10.39 -17.11
C ARG A 180 9.30 -10.61 -17.59
N SER A 181 10.29 -10.13 -16.85
CA SER A 181 11.71 -10.37 -17.18
C SER A 181 12.09 -11.86 -17.13
N ALA A 182 11.53 -12.62 -16.19
CA ALA A 182 11.72 -14.06 -16.12
C ALA A 182 11.08 -14.78 -17.33
N LEU A 183 9.88 -14.37 -17.74
CA LEU A 183 9.19 -14.90 -18.92
C LEU A 183 9.96 -14.58 -20.22
N ASP A 184 10.47 -13.36 -20.36
CA ASP A 184 11.28 -12.96 -21.52
C ASP A 184 12.57 -13.82 -21.62
N LYS A 185 13.23 -14.10 -20.49
CA LYS A 185 14.39 -15.02 -20.44
C LYS A 185 14.00 -16.44 -20.86
N GLN A 186 12.93 -17.00 -20.31
CA GLN A 186 12.45 -18.34 -20.68
C GLN A 186 12.06 -18.43 -22.16
N SER A 187 11.51 -17.36 -22.76
CA SER A 187 11.20 -17.28 -24.19
C SER A 187 12.47 -17.34 -25.05
N VAL A 188 13.54 -16.64 -24.64
CA VAL A 188 14.85 -16.70 -25.31
C VAL A 188 15.49 -18.09 -25.17
N GLU A 189 15.48 -18.68 -23.97
CA GLU A 189 16.00 -20.03 -23.72
C GLU A 189 15.26 -21.08 -24.55
N LEU A 190 13.93 -21.04 -24.56
CA LEU A 190 13.09 -21.93 -25.39
C LEU A 190 13.40 -21.78 -26.88
N THR A 191 13.61 -20.55 -27.35
CA THR A 191 14.00 -20.28 -28.74
C THR A 191 15.38 -20.87 -29.07
N SER A 192 16.34 -20.80 -28.14
CA SER A 192 17.66 -21.43 -28.29
C SER A 192 17.54 -22.96 -28.35
N SER A 193 16.82 -23.58 -27.41
CA SER A 193 16.62 -25.03 -27.39
C SER A 193 15.85 -25.54 -28.62
N LEU A 194 14.90 -24.79 -29.16
CA LEU A 194 14.25 -25.12 -30.44
C LEU A 194 15.25 -25.07 -31.61
N GLY A 195 16.20 -24.14 -31.60
CA GLY A 195 17.32 -24.09 -32.55
C GLY A 195 18.23 -25.31 -32.44
N GLU A 196 18.62 -25.70 -31.23
CA GLU A 196 19.43 -26.90 -30.96
C GLU A 196 18.72 -28.20 -31.38
N VAL A 197 17.41 -28.31 -31.14
CA VAL A 197 16.61 -29.45 -31.61
C VAL A 197 16.55 -29.49 -33.14
N ALA A 198 16.48 -28.33 -33.80
CA ALA A 198 16.50 -28.26 -35.27
C ALA A 198 17.86 -28.67 -35.86
N THR A 199 18.99 -28.26 -35.25
CA THR A 199 20.33 -28.67 -35.71
C THR A 199 20.58 -30.16 -35.45
N LEU A 200 20.25 -30.67 -34.26
CA LEU A 200 20.35 -32.11 -33.95
C LEU A 200 19.52 -32.96 -34.91
N LYS A 201 18.31 -32.51 -35.27
CA LYS A 201 17.48 -33.20 -36.27
C LYS A 201 18.13 -33.22 -37.65
N ALA A 202 18.69 -32.09 -38.10
CA ALA A 202 19.39 -32.01 -39.38
C ALA A 202 20.64 -32.91 -39.42
N THR A 203 21.40 -32.98 -38.32
CA THR A 203 22.52 -33.92 -38.17
C THR A 203 22.03 -35.37 -38.21
N ALA A 204 20.97 -35.72 -37.47
CA ALA A 204 20.42 -37.08 -37.48
C ALA A 204 19.90 -37.54 -38.86
N ASP A 205 19.28 -36.64 -39.63
CA ASP A 205 18.86 -36.92 -41.00
C ASP A 205 20.08 -37.06 -41.95
N SER A 206 21.16 -36.30 -41.74
CA SER A 206 22.43 -36.44 -42.47
C SER A 206 23.14 -37.76 -42.15
N ASP A 207 23.29 -38.11 -40.87
CA ASP A 207 23.92 -39.36 -40.41
C ASP A 207 23.16 -40.57 -40.95
N LYS A 208 21.83 -40.50 -40.98
CA LYS A 208 20.97 -41.51 -41.58
C LYS A 208 21.21 -41.69 -43.08
N ALA A 209 21.44 -40.59 -43.82
CA ALA A 209 21.80 -40.65 -45.23
C ALA A 209 23.19 -41.26 -45.44
N GLU A 210 24.19 -40.89 -44.62
CA GLU A 210 25.54 -41.45 -44.71
C GLU A 210 25.57 -42.94 -44.31
N ILE A 211 24.81 -43.36 -43.30
CA ILE A 211 24.61 -44.78 -42.96
C ILE A 211 23.98 -45.55 -44.14
N ALA A 212 23.04 -44.95 -44.88
CA ALA A 212 22.46 -45.57 -46.06
C ALA A 212 23.48 -45.69 -47.21
N ARG A 213 24.30 -44.66 -47.42
CA ARG A 213 25.41 -44.65 -48.38
C ARG A 213 26.46 -45.73 -48.05
N LEU A 214 27.00 -45.74 -46.84
CA LEU A 214 27.99 -46.70 -46.39
C LEU A 214 27.47 -48.15 -46.47
N LYS A 215 26.17 -48.38 -46.22
CA LYS A 215 25.53 -49.70 -46.45
C LYS A 215 25.49 -50.10 -47.92
N ALA A 216 25.31 -49.14 -48.84
CA ALA A 216 25.35 -49.40 -50.28
C ALA A 216 26.80 -49.69 -50.76
N GLU A 217 27.78 -48.89 -50.31
CA GLU A 217 29.21 -49.11 -50.61
C GLU A 217 29.71 -50.46 -50.04
N LEU A 218 29.30 -50.82 -48.81
CA LEU A 218 29.60 -52.13 -48.22
C LEU A 218 28.94 -53.30 -48.99
N LYS A 219 27.77 -53.08 -49.61
CA LYS A 219 27.13 -54.08 -50.48
C LYS A 219 27.87 -54.21 -51.82
N ALA A 220 28.33 -53.11 -52.40
CA ALA A 220 29.10 -53.10 -53.65
C ALA A 220 30.46 -53.78 -53.49
N THR A 221 31.26 -53.35 -52.50
CA THR A 221 32.56 -53.95 -52.17
C THR A 221 32.45 -55.44 -51.80
N LYS A 222 31.36 -55.87 -51.13
CA LYS A 222 31.09 -57.30 -50.89
C LYS A 222 30.75 -58.07 -52.16
N SER A 223 30.23 -57.42 -53.20
CA SER A 223 30.02 -58.03 -54.52
C SER A 223 31.34 -58.13 -55.29
N GLU A 224 32.14 -57.05 -55.31
CA GLU A 224 33.48 -57.02 -55.91
C GLU A 224 34.39 -58.08 -55.29
N LEU A 225 34.39 -58.22 -53.95
CA LEU A 225 35.14 -59.24 -53.24
C LEU A 225 34.74 -60.67 -53.66
N LYS A 226 33.45 -60.92 -53.97
CA LYS A 226 33.01 -62.20 -54.51
C LYS A 226 33.54 -62.43 -55.93
N THR A 227 33.49 -61.42 -56.80
CA THR A 227 34.04 -61.48 -58.15
C THR A 227 35.54 -61.77 -58.12
N VAL A 228 36.32 -60.99 -57.37
CA VAL A 228 37.77 -61.19 -57.19
C VAL A 228 38.09 -62.55 -56.57
N THR A 229 37.22 -63.06 -55.68
CA THR A 229 37.38 -64.43 -55.14
C THR A 229 37.13 -65.50 -56.19
N ALA A 230 36.18 -65.30 -57.11
CA ALA A 230 35.93 -66.20 -58.24
C ALA A 230 37.08 -66.16 -59.26
N GLU A 231 37.49 -64.97 -59.69
CA GLU A 231 38.67 -64.75 -60.55
C GLU A 231 39.93 -65.41 -59.97
N ARG A 232 40.17 -65.27 -58.67
CA ARG A 232 41.29 -65.93 -57.98
C ARG A 232 41.19 -67.46 -58.02
N ASN A 233 39.99 -68.03 -57.94
CA ASN A 233 39.80 -69.48 -58.05
C ASN A 233 39.97 -69.98 -59.49
N GLU A 234 39.52 -69.21 -60.48
CA GLU A 234 39.75 -69.50 -61.91
C GLU A 234 41.24 -69.45 -62.25
N ILE A 235 41.94 -68.39 -61.84
CA ILE A 235 43.41 -68.27 -61.96
C ILE A 235 44.12 -69.43 -61.25
N GLN A 236 43.65 -69.83 -60.06
CA GLN A 236 44.20 -70.98 -59.34
C GLN A 236 44.01 -72.31 -60.11
N THR A 237 42.89 -72.45 -60.82
CA THR A 237 42.59 -73.63 -61.66
C THR A 237 43.45 -73.63 -62.93
N ALA A 238 43.47 -72.53 -63.68
CA ALA A 238 44.34 -72.36 -64.86
C ALA A 238 45.84 -72.53 -64.51
N THR A 239 46.27 -72.05 -63.33
CA THR A 239 47.65 -72.27 -62.85
C THR A 239 47.93 -73.76 -62.58
N ALA A 240 46.94 -74.53 -62.12
CA ALA A 240 47.07 -75.97 -61.93
C ALA A 240 47.08 -76.73 -63.27
N GLU A 241 46.27 -76.32 -64.24
CA GLU A 241 46.23 -76.86 -65.60
C GLU A 241 47.56 -76.60 -66.33
N ILE A 242 48.03 -75.35 -66.39
CA ILE A 242 49.33 -74.98 -66.97
C ILE A 242 50.47 -75.75 -66.29
N LYS A 243 50.41 -75.98 -64.97
CA LYS A 243 51.39 -76.80 -64.25
C LYS A 243 51.31 -78.29 -64.61
N GLY A 244 50.14 -78.78 -65.01
CA GLY A 244 49.93 -80.11 -65.57
C GLY A 244 50.47 -80.24 -66.99
N GLU A 245 50.12 -79.31 -67.87
CA GLU A 245 50.64 -79.22 -69.25
C GLU A 245 52.16 -79.09 -69.26
N LEU A 246 52.73 -78.23 -68.42
CA LEU A 246 54.19 -78.08 -68.27
C LEU A 246 54.85 -79.42 -67.92
N LYS A 247 54.25 -80.23 -67.02
CA LYS A 247 54.75 -81.59 -66.73
C LYS A 247 54.64 -82.52 -67.93
N ALA A 248 53.55 -82.46 -68.69
CA ALA A 248 53.37 -83.29 -69.89
C ALA A 248 54.41 -82.92 -70.97
N VAL A 249 54.59 -81.63 -71.26
CA VAL A 249 55.62 -81.13 -72.20
C VAL A 249 57.03 -81.48 -71.71
N THR A 250 57.29 -81.44 -70.40
CA THR A 250 58.57 -81.88 -69.82
C THR A 250 58.80 -83.38 -70.07
N PHE A 251 57.77 -84.21 -69.90
CA PHE A 251 57.85 -85.65 -70.19
C PHE A 251 58.02 -85.95 -71.69
N GLU A 252 57.33 -85.21 -72.57
CA GLU A 252 57.52 -85.34 -74.03
C GLU A 252 58.91 -84.91 -74.47
N ARG A 253 59.45 -83.80 -73.91
CA ARG A 253 60.85 -83.39 -74.11
C ARG A 253 61.81 -84.51 -73.71
N ASP A 254 61.61 -85.14 -72.55
CA ASP A 254 62.49 -86.21 -72.07
C ASP A 254 62.41 -87.45 -72.96
N LYS A 255 61.20 -87.80 -73.44
CA LYS A 255 61.00 -88.88 -74.42
C LYS A 255 61.66 -88.56 -75.77
N LEU A 256 61.51 -87.33 -76.27
CA LEU A 256 62.17 -86.86 -77.50
C LEU A 256 63.69 -86.85 -77.36
N SER A 257 64.21 -86.44 -76.21
CA SER A 257 65.65 -86.51 -75.89
C SER A 257 66.15 -87.95 -75.96
N GLY A 258 65.45 -88.90 -75.34
CA GLY A 258 65.81 -90.33 -75.42
C GLY A 258 65.70 -90.91 -76.83
N LEU A 259 64.71 -90.49 -77.62
CA LEU A 259 64.61 -90.88 -79.04
C LEU A 259 65.72 -90.28 -79.90
N TYR A 260 66.14 -89.05 -79.63
CA TYR A 260 67.28 -88.39 -80.30
C TYR A 260 68.60 -89.10 -79.98
N GLU A 261 68.76 -89.56 -78.74
CA GLU A 261 69.90 -90.36 -78.27
C GLU A 261 69.91 -91.76 -78.93
N GLN A 262 68.74 -92.38 -79.15
CA GLN A 262 68.63 -93.60 -79.95
C GLN A 262 68.93 -93.37 -81.42
N LEU A 263 68.43 -92.28 -82.01
CA LEU A 263 68.66 -91.94 -83.42
C LEU A 263 70.14 -91.72 -83.70
N THR A 264 70.85 -90.99 -82.83
CA THR A 264 72.30 -90.77 -82.94
C THR A 264 73.10 -92.07 -82.77
N GLN A 265 72.69 -92.99 -81.88
CA GLN A 265 73.29 -94.34 -81.82
C GLN A 265 73.03 -95.18 -83.08
N ILE A 266 71.83 -95.12 -83.65
CA ILE A 266 71.50 -95.80 -84.92
C ILE A 266 72.31 -95.22 -86.07
N GLN A 267 72.44 -93.89 -86.15
CA GLN A 267 73.21 -93.23 -87.19
C GLN A 267 74.70 -93.57 -87.10
N ALA A 268 75.28 -93.60 -85.89
CA ALA A 268 76.66 -94.06 -85.69
C ALA A 268 76.87 -95.55 -86.07
N LYS A 269 75.89 -96.42 -85.81
CA LYS A 269 75.91 -97.82 -86.31
C LYS A 269 75.82 -97.89 -87.83
N LEU A 270 74.92 -97.12 -88.43
CA LEU A 270 74.74 -97.07 -89.88
C LEU A 270 76.01 -96.57 -90.58
N GLU A 271 76.68 -95.55 -90.04
CA GLU A 271 77.97 -95.06 -90.55
C GLU A 271 79.08 -96.11 -90.44
N ALA A 272 79.10 -96.90 -89.35
CA ALA A 272 80.03 -98.03 -89.21
C ALA A 272 79.73 -99.15 -90.23
N GLU A 273 78.46 -99.52 -90.43
CA GLU A 273 78.04 -100.48 -91.46
C GLU A 273 78.36 -99.98 -92.88
N HIS A 274 78.13 -98.69 -93.17
CA HIS A 274 78.47 -98.07 -94.45
C HIS A 274 79.98 -98.07 -94.71
N SER A 275 80.78 -97.86 -93.67
CA SER A 275 82.24 -97.96 -93.73
C SER A 275 82.70 -99.39 -94.06
N ILE A 276 82.10 -100.41 -93.43
CA ILE A 276 82.35 -101.83 -93.71
C ILE A 276 81.94 -102.17 -95.16
N LEU A 277 80.76 -101.76 -95.59
CA LEU A 277 80.23 -102.01 -96.94
C LEU A 277 81.10 -101.35 -98.01
N ASN A 278 81.55 -100.12 -97.79
CA ASN A 278 82.45 -99.42 -98.70
C ASN A 278 83.82 -100.13 -98.82
N LYS A 279 84.30 -100.71 -97.71
CA LYS A 279 85.53 -101.52 -97.70
C LYS A 279 85.36 -102.81 -98.51
N GLN A 280 84.24 -103.51 -98.34
CA GLN A 280 83.88 -104.69 -99.14
C GLN A 280 83.72 -104.37 -100.63
N TYR A 281 83.11 -103.23 -100.96
CA TYR A 281 82.97 -102.75 -102.34
C TYR A 281 84.33 -102.48 -103.00
N GLY A 282 85.28 -101.89 -102.27
CA GLY A 282 86.67 -101.71 -102.72
C GLY A 282 87.39 -103.03 -103.03
N GLU A 283 87.25 -104.03 -102.15
CA GLU A 283 87.79 -105.38 -102.38
C GLU A 283 87.16 -106.08 -103.59
N LEU A 284 85.83 -105.95 -103.77
CA LEU A 284 85.12 -106.55 -104.90
C LEU A 284 85.48 -105.90 -106.24
N SER A 285 85.58 -104.57 -106.26
CA SER A 285 86.00 -103.78 -107.43
C SER A 285 87.40 -104.17 -107.91
N SER A 286 88.35 -104.32 -106.97
CA SER A 286 89.72 -104.77 -107.28
C SER A 286 89.75 -106.19 -107.86
N ARG A 287 88.86 -107.08 -107.40
CA ARG A 287 88.72 -108.46 -107.90
C ARG A 287 88.14 -108.49 -109.32
N HIS A 288 87.12 -107.66 -109.61
CA HIS A 288 86.53 -107.55 -110.94
C HIS A 288 87.51 -107.02 -111.99
N LEU A 289 88.33 -106.02 -111.64
CA LEU A 289 89.34 -105.45 -112.56
C LEU A 289 90.38 -106.52 -112.98
N SER A 290 90.79 -107.38 -112.05
CA SER A 290 91.70 -108.50 -112.32
C SER A 290 91.08 -109.57 -113.25
N GLU A 291 89.80 -109.87 -113.12
CA GLU A 291 89.09 -110.76 -114.06
C GLU A 291 88.95 -110.13 -115.46
N GLN A 292 88.72 -108.82 -115.55
CA GLN A 292 88.59 -108.10 -116.82
C GLN A 292 89.90 -108.10 -117.63
N GLU A 293 91.06 -108.03 -116.96
CA GLU A 293 92.37 -108.23 -117.59
C GLU A 293 92.56 -109.67 -118.10
N GLN A 294 92.10 -110.69 -117.37
CA GLN A 294 92.15 -112.07 -117.85
C GLN A 294 91.26 -112.29 -119.10
N VAL A 295 90.07 -111.70 -119.13
CA VAL A 295 89.16 -111.78 -120.29
C VAL A 295 89.77 -111.14 -121.53
N THR A 296 90.43 -109.99 -121.42
CA THR A 296 91.08 -109.34 -122.57
C THR A 296 92.31 -110.13 -123.09
N VAL A 297 93.05 -110.81 -122.21
CA VAL A 297 94.11 -111.75 -122.63
C VAL A 297 93.55 -112.96 -123.37
N LEU A 298 92.40 -113.50 -122.95
CA LEU A 298 91.73 -114.63 -123.62
C LEU A 298 91.13 -114.22 -124.98
N GLN A 299 90.50 -113.05 -125.08
CA GLN A 299 89.97 -112.53 -126.34
C GLN A 299 91.06 -112.33 -127.40
N ASN A 300 92.24 -111.83 -127.02
CA ASN A 300 93.37 -111.70 -127.94
C ASN A 300 93.92 -113.06 -128.44
N LYS A 301 93.83 -114.12 -127.62
CA LYS A 301 94.16 -115.50 -128.06
C LYS A 301 93.10 -116.05 -129.01
N LEU A 302 91.81 -115.80 -128.76
CA LEU A 302 90.71 -116.22 -129.63
C LEU A 302 90.83 -115.60 -131.02
N LYS A 303 91.13 -114.30 -131.10
CA LYS A 303 91.29 -113.59 -132.38
C LYS A 303 92.42 -114.18 -133.23
N LYS A 304 93.58 -114.48 -132.63
CA LYS A 304 94.69 -115.19 -133.30
C LYS A 304 94.34 -116.60 -133.79
N ALA A 305 93.39 -117.29 -133.15
CA ALA A 305 92.91 -118.59 -133.61
C ALA A 305 91.92 -118.46 -134.79
N GLN A 306 91.06 -117.43 -134.78
CA GLN A 306 90.12 -117.16 -135.87
C GLN A 306 90.82 -116.71 -137.16
N ASP A 307 91.82 -115.84 -137.06
CA ASP A 307 92.61 -115.37 -138.22
C ASP A 307 93.35 -116.53 -138.92
N ASN A 308 93.79 -117.55 -138.16
CA ASN A 308 94.40 -118.77 -138.71
C ASN A 308 93.39 -119.74 -139.34
N LEU A 309 92.12 -119.74 -138.89
CA LEU A 309 91.10 -120.66 -139.42
C LEU A 309 90.65 -120.25 -140.83
N ILE A 310 90.45 -118.94 -141.05
CA ILE A 310 89.97 -118.39 -142.33
C ILE A 310 90.99 -118.61 -143.46
N LEU A 311 92.29 -118.67 -143.17
CA LEU A 311 93.33 -118.94 -144.16
C LEU A 311 93.32 -120.40 -144.68
N ILE A 312 92.66 -121.32 -143.96
CA ILE A 312 92.54 -122.74 -144.32
C ILE A 312 91.18 -123.02 -144.98
N GLN A 313 90.13 -122.32 -144.58
CA GLN A 313 88.75 -122.80 -144.79
C GLN A 313 88.15 -122.63 -146.20
N ASN A 314 88.79 -121.93 -147.15
CA ASN A 314 88.31 -121.87 -148.54
C ASN A 314 89.43 -121.91 -149.59
N LYS A 315 90.42 -122.76 -149.33
CA LYS A 315 91.27 -123.34 -150.38
C LYS A 315 90.70 -124.67 -150.94
N ASP A 316 89.59 -125.15 -150.35
CA ASP A 316 89.02 -126.49 -150.53
C ASP A 316 87.61 -126.51 -151.18
N ASN A 317 87.14 -125.40 -151.77
CA ASN A 317 85.83 -125.34 -152.44
C ASN A 317 85.94 -125.11 -153.97
N ALA A 318 86.94 -125.75 -154.58
CA ALA A 318 87.06 -125.94 -156.03
C ALA A 318 86.91 -127.44 -156.33
N LEU A 319 86.11 -127.78 -157.37
CA LEU A 319 85.46 -129.08 -157.62
C LEU A 319 84.23 -129.28 -156.69
N ASP A 320 82.97 -129.27 -157.12
CA ASP A 320 82.32 -129.11 -158.44
C ASP A 320 80.79 -129.00 -158.15
N VAL A 321 79.86 -128.29 -158.83
CA VAL A 321 79.75 -127.60 -160.15
C VAL A 321 78.78 -126.38 -160.01
N ASP A 322 78.88 -125.38 -160.91
CA ASP A 322 77.95 -124.24 -161.21
C ASP A 322 77.53 -123.25 -160.09
#